data_AF-A0A067P561-F1
#
_entry.id   AF-A0A067P561-F1
#
_cell.length_a   1.000
_cell.length_b   1.000
_cell.length_c   1.000
_cell.angle_alpha   90.00
_cell.angle_beta   90.00
_cell.angle_gamma   90.00
#
_symmetry.space_group_name_H-M   'P 1'
#
loop_
_entity.id
_entity.type
_entity.pdbx_description
1 polymer ?
#
loop_
_entity_poly.entity_id
_entity_poly.type
_entity_poly.pdbx_seq_one_letter_code
_entity_poly.pdbx_strand_id
1 'polypeptide(L)' 'NPASFPELISADGKGWYFNSSAAEQCFMFMGMFHSMVREMHPLKFNFFLDEVIIRRNRSTVEKLKQAGCCPAYSPCEE' A
#
# COMPACT_ATOMS: atom_id res chain seq x y z
N ASN A 1 -9.84 -13.42 11.69
CA ASN A 1 -10.87 -12.97 10.73
C ASN A 1 -10.96 -11.45 10.86
N PRO A 2 -10.83 -10.65 9.78
CA PRO A 2 -10.99 -9.20 9.82
C PRO A 2 -12.30 -8.73 10.48
N ALA A 3 -13.36 -9.56 10.43
CA ALA A 3 -14.64 -9.30 11.12
C ALA A 3 -14.57 -9.30 12.65
N SER A 4 -13.45 -9.71 13.24
CA SER A 4 -13.23 -9.64 14.68
C SER A 4 -12.70 -8.28 15.17
N PHE A 5 -12.46 -7.33 14.25
CA PHE A 5 -11.86 -6.02 14.53
C PHE A 5 -12.87 -4.91 14.16
N PRO A 6 -13.68 -4.42 15.13
CA PRO A 6 -14.72 -3.42 14.90
C PRO A 6 -14.21 -2.10 14.32
N GLU A 7 -12.95 -1.76 14.58
CA GLU A 7 -12.26 -0.57 14.07
C GLU A 7 -12.07 -0.57 12.54
N LEU A 8 -12.22 -1.75 11.89
CA LEU A 8 -12.08 -1.88 10.44
C LEU A 8 -13.41 -1.68 9.70
N ILE A 9 -14.53 -1.58 10.41
CA ILE A 9 -15.87 -1.40 9.85
C ILE A 9 -16.21 0.09 9.83
N SER A 10 -16.75 0.57 8.72
CA SER A 10 -17.13 1.98 8.58
C SER A 10 -18.20 2.37 9.60
N ALA A 11 -18.18 3.63 10.06
CA ALA A 11 -19.11 4.12 11.10
C ALA A 11 -20.60 3.99 10.73
N ASP A 12 -20.92 3.91 9.44
CA ASP A 12 -22.27 3.67 8.91
C ASP A 12 -22.63 2.18 8.78
N GLY A 13 -21.71 1.27 9.14
CA GLY A 13 -21.91 -0.19 9.12
C GLY A 13 -22.08 -0.79 7.74
N LYS A 14 -21.92 0.01 6.67
CA LYS A 14 -22.17 -0.39 5.27
C LYS A 14 -20.93 -0.83 4.52
N GLY A 15 -19.73 -0.65 5.10
CA GLY A 15 -18.48 -0.95 4.43
C GLY A 15 -17.32 -1.20 5.38
N TRP A 16 -16.14 -1.36 4.79
CA TRP A 16 -14.89 -1.56 5.51
C TRP A 16 -13.99 -0.35 5.26
N TYR A 17 -13.41 0.22 6.31
CA TYR A 17 -12.34 1.21 6.17
C TYR A 17 -11.12 0.60 5.48
N PHE A 18 -10.83 -0.66 5.80
CA PHE A 18 -9.79 -1.43 5.16
C PHE A 18 -10.38 -2.28 4.03
N ASN A 19 -10.13 -1.86 2.79
CA ASN A 19 -10.48 -2.65 1.62
C ASN A 19 -9.33 -3.62 1.30
N SER A 20 -9.51 -4.90 1.66
CA SER A 20 -8.51 -5.93 1.38
C SER A 20 -8.25 -6.12 -0.11
N SER A 21 -9.25 -5.93 -0.98
CA SER A 21 -9.06 -6.02 -2.43
C SER A 21 -8.23 -4.87 -2.98
N ALA A 22 -8.38 -3.66 -2.44
CA ALA A 22 -7.53 -2.52 -2.78
C ALA A 22 -6.09 -2.73 -2.30
N ALA A 23 -5.90 -3.30 -1.11
CA ALA A 23 -4.57 -3.66 -0.61
C ALA A 23 -3.91 -4.74 -1.49
N GLU A 24 -4.64 -5.79 -1.85
CA GLU A 24 -4.17 -6.86 -2.75
C GLU A 24 -3.84 -6.34 -4.15
N GLN A 25 -4.69 -5.46 -4.71
CA GLN A 25 -4.45 -4.81 -6.00
C GLN A 25 -3.23 -3.89 -5.96
N CYS A 26 -3.06 -3.12 -4.88
CA CYS A 26 -1.85 -2.32 -4.67
C CYS A 26 -0.60 -3.18 -4.50
N PHE A 27 -0.72 -4.40 -4.00
CA PHE A 27 0.39 -5.34 -3.83
C PHE A 27 0.70 -6.15 -5.10
N MET A 28 -0.13 -6.09 -6.13
CA MET A 28 0.06 -6.81 -7.40
C MET A 28 1.45 -6.59 -8.01
N PHE A 29 2.04 -5.40 -7.84
CA PHE A 29 3.38 -5.11 -8.34
C PHE A 29 4.47 -6.01 -7.73
N MET A 30 4.27 -6.59 -6.54
CA MET A 30 5.20 -7.57 -5.96
C MET A 30 5.25 -8.88 -6.74
N GLY A 31 4.22 -9.20 -7.55
CA GLY A 31 4.24 -10.37 -8.43
C GLY A 31 5.45 -10.37 -9.38
N MET A 32 5.94 -9.19 -9.78
CA MET A 32 7.13 -9.04 -10.62
C MET A 32 8.44 -9.46 -9.94
N PHE A 33 8.46 -9.52 -8.60
CA PHE A 33 9.62 -9.89 -7.80
C PHE A 33 9.53 -11.33 -7.26
N HIS A 34 8.45 -12.06 -7.56
CA HIS A 34 8.16 -13.37 -6.97
C HIS A 34 9.32 -14.37 -7.14
N SER A 35 9.93 -14.43 -8.32
CA SER A 35 11.07 -15.32 -8.59
C SER A 35 12.32 -14.98 -7.75
N MET A 36 12.53 -13.70 -7.41
CA MET A 36 13.68 -13.26 -6.62
C MET A 36 13.50 -13.54 -5.13
N VAL A 37 12.28 -13.36 -4.63
CA VAL A 37 11.97 -13.44 -3.20
C VAL A 37 11.66 -14.85 -2.70
N ARG A 38 11.42 -15.80 -3.62
CA ARG A 38 10.98 -17.17 -3.32
C ARG A 38 11.86 -17.92 -2.31
N GLU A 39 13.18 -17.78 -2.42
CA GLU A 39 14.16 -18.48 -1.58
C GLU A 39 14.82 -17.55 -0.55
N MET A 40 14.25 -16.36 -0.32
CA MET A 40 14.81 -15.42 0.65
C MET A 40 14.48 -15.85 2.08
N HIS A 41 15.48 -15.81 2.95
CA HIS A 41 15.25 -15.90 4.40
C HIS A 41 14.29 -14.79 4.85
N PRO A 42 13.38 -15.04 5.81
CA PRO A 42 12.37 -14.05 6.24
C PRO A 42 12.92 -12.66 6.57
N LEU A 43 14.08 -12.59 7.24
CA LEU A 43 14.75 -11.30 7.52
C LEU A 43 15.14 -10.53 6.25
N LYS A 44 15.65 -11.21 5.22
CA LYS A 44 16.00 -10.59 3.94
C LYS A 44 14.75 -10.20 3.16
N PHE A 45 13.71 -11.03 3.23
CA PHE A 45 12.42 -10.73 2.62
C PHE A 45 11.81 -9.45 3.19
N ASN A 46 11.78 -9.30 4.52
CA ASN A 46 11.23 -8.10 5.17
C ASN A 46 12.02 -6.84 4.80
N PHE A 47 13.36 -6.90 4.86
CA PHE A 47 14.20 -5.79 4.42
C PHE A 47 13.96 -5.42 2.96
N PHE A 48 13.88 -6.41 2.07
CA PHE A 48 13.58 -6.21 0.66
C PHE A 48 12.21 -5.55 0.46
N LEU A 49 11.20 -6.02 1.19
CA LEU A 49 9.84 -5.51 1.13
C LEU A 49 9.78 -4.03 1.52
N ASP A 50 10.38 -3.66 2.66
CA ASP A 50 10.44 -2.27 3.14
C ASP A 50 11.07 -1.35 2.09
N GLU A 51 12.22 -1.78 1.56
CA GLU A 51 12.99 -1.06 0.55
C GLU A 51 12.21 -0.85 -0.77
N VAL A 52 11.50 -1.88 -1.21
CA VAL A 52 10.70 -1.83 -2.44
C VAL A 52 9.46 -0.96 -2.27
N ILE A 53 8.80 -1.02 -1.11
CA ILE A 53 7.67 -0.14 -0.77
C ILE A 53 8.12 1.32 -0.73
N ILE A 54 9.24 1.64 -0.08
CA ILE A 54 9.77 3.01 0.00
C ILE A 54 10.06 3.55 -1.42
N ARG A 55 10.75 2.76 -2.26
CA ARG A 55 11.05 3.18 -3.64
C ARG A 55 9.79 3.41 -4.45
N ARG A 56 8.80 2.53 -4.34
CA ARG A 56 7.53 2.68 -5.04
C ARG A 56 6.78 3.91 -4.57
N ASN A 57 6.69 4.15 -3.27
CA ASN A 57 6.02 5.33 -2.71
C ASN A 57 6.67 6.63 -3.21
N ARG A 58 8.00 6.72 -3.23
CA ARG A 58 8.71 7.86 -3.82
C ARG A 58 8.37 8.08 -5.28
N SER A 59 8.38 7.02 -6.09
CA SER A 59 8.01 7.09 -7.51
C SER A 59 6.56 7.51 -7.71
N THR A 60 5.63 7.01 -6.89
CA THR A 60 4.21 7.37 -6.93
C THR A 60 4.02 8.84 -6.56
N VAL A 61 4.65 9.32 -5.49
CA VAL A 61 4.57 10.73 -5.08
C VAL A 61 5.09 11.65 -6.17
N GLU A 62 6.22 11.30 -6.80
CA GLU A 62 6.78 12.09 -7.90
C GLU A 62 5.83 12.16 -9.11
N LYS A 63 5.24 11.03 -9.50
CA LYS A 63 4.22 10.99 -10.58
C LYS A 63 3.00 11.82 -10.25
N LEU A 64 2.53 11.77 -9.01
CA LEU A 64 1.37 12.55 -8.57
C LEU A 64 1.68 14.05 -8.59
N LYS A 65 2.86 14.46 -8.12
CA LYS A 65 3.31 15.86 -8.23
C LYS A 65 3.35 16.34 -9.69
N GLN A 66 3.87 15.54 -10.60
CA GLN A 66 3.88 15.86 -12.03
C GLN A 66 2.47 15.99 -12.63
N ALA A 67 1.50 15.25 -12.09
CA ALA A 67 0.10 15.35 -12.46
C ALA A 67 -0.66 16.49 -11.76
N GLY A 68 0.02 17.31 -10.95
CA GLY A 68 -0.63 18.37 -10.15
C GLY A 68 -1.47 17.83 -8.98
N CYS A 69 -1.35 16.55 -8.65
CA CYS A 69 -2.05 15.95 -7.52
C CYS A 69 -1.20 16.05 -6.24
N CYS A 70 -1.82 16.49 -5.14
CA CYS A 70 -1.21 16.50 -3.81
C CYS A 70 -1.74 15.36 -2.95
N PRO A 71 -0.99 14.24 -2.78
CA PRO A 71 -1.35 13.20 -1.83
C PRO A 71 -0.94 13.63 -0.41
N ALA A 72 -1.58 14.68 0.11
CA ALA A 72 -1.46 15.10 1.50
C ALA A 72 -2.81 14.92 2.20
N TYR A 73 -2.78 14.65 3.51
CA TYR A 73 -4.00 14.61 4.34
C TYR A 73 -4.63 16.00 4.51
N SER A 74 -3.88 17.06 4.21
CA SER A 74 -4.35 18.44 4.20
C SER A 74 -4.58 18.90 2.76
N PRO A 75 -5.60 19.75 2.50
CA PRO A 75 -5.78 20.35 1.18
C PRO A 75 -4.50 21.10 0.79
N CYS A 76 -4.06 20.92 -0.46
CA CYS A 76 -2.99 21.77 -0.99
C CYS A 76 -3.54 23.18 -1.14
N GLU A 77 -2.86 24.15 -0.53
CA GLU A 77 -3.11 25.57 -0.80
C GLU A 77 -2.85 25.83 -2.29
N GLU A 78 -3.70 26.66 -2.90
CA GLU A 78 -3.70 27.00 -4.33
C GLU A 78 -2.42 27.69 -4.81
#